data_AF-A0A373Q0T2-F1
#
_entry.id   AF-A0A373Q0T2-F1
#
_cell.length_a   1.000
_cell.length_b   1.000
_cell.length_c   1.000
_cell.angle_alpha   90.00
_cell.angle_beta   90.00
_cell.angle_gamma   90.00
#
_symmetry.space_group_name_H-M   'P 1'
#
loop_
_entity.id
_entity.type
_entity.pdbx_description
1 polymer ?
#
loop_
_entity_poly.entity_id
_entity_poly.type
_entity_poly.pdbx_seq_one_letter_code
_entity_poly.pdbx_strand_id
1 'polypeptide(L)'
;MKYKVTNNVEMLNEEFNLEEYNMTNDDYVNDYIDAESEEEAIRTAMDYLSEQIQNNGFDVDVNKEEKEMTVYKDDEPLEKWNNFRAEEQVRDIDIENVDIFFVQNDEFVEMYYNPDATAGGQVVYNTIPYELVHQATEQATNQESVVKDFFEHLDTGCKQYLIDKGTPEFEDACKELIERAGNVQGRTENANIGLNGRWTATMEKMQKYALSQILFDRADAEQQTYIHDLKEKAPDVIIDLSYRKAMRDELLCTLKETDFSVNQLKNLLKHEYPLEACYNEWIKNDLSLNEVLKSSIQNCADNKFQEEVQQENDTIEDMEM
;
A
#
# COMPACT_ATOMS: atom_id res chain seq x y z
N MET A 1 13.95 26.83 -0.51
CA MET A 1 13.68 27.13 0.93
C MET A 1 14.06 25.86 1.68
N LYS A 2 15.00 25.92 2.63
CA LYS A 2 15.67 24.73 3.20
C LYS A 2 14.95 24.25 4.45
N TYR A 3 14.22 23.14 4.39
CA TYR A 3 13.64 22.54 5.59
C TYR A 3 13.57 21.02 5.49
N LYS A 4 14.62 20.35 5.96
CA LYS A 4 14.49 19.06 6.64
C LYS A 4 15.68 18.94 7.58
N VAL A 5 15.44 19.14 8.87
CA VAL A 5 16.45 18.89 9.91
C VAL A 5 16.35 17.41 10.23
N THR A 6 17.33 16.62 9.84
CA THR A 6 17.45 15.24 10.28
C THR A 6 18.74 15.11 11.05
N ASN A 7 18.67 14.51 12.23
CA ASN A 7 19.85 14.35 13.05
C ASN A 7 20.52 13.02 12.68
N ASN A 8 21.78 13.07 12.22
CA ASN A 8 22.61 11.88 12.09
C ASN A 8 23.17 11.55 13.47
N VAL A 9 22.91 10.35 14.01
CA VAL A 9 23.30 10.01 15.38
C VAL A 9 24.52 9.08 15.35
N GLU A 10 25.72 9.65 15.42
CA GLU A 10 26.94 8.85 15.44
C GLU A 10 27.26 8.31 16.83
N MET A 11 27.67 7.03 16.89
CA MET A 11 28.24 6.40 18.07
C MET A 11 29.77 6.36 17.96
N LEU A 12 30.45 6.92 18.95
CA LEU A 12 31.91 6.90 19.02
C LEU A 12 32.36 5.80 19.99
N ASN A 13 32.57 4.57 19.49
CA ASN A 13 33.28 3.53 20.24
C ASN A 13 34.36 2.88 19.36
N GLU A 14 35.60 2.86 19.85
CA GLU A 14 36.79 2.39 19.11
C GLU A 14 37.07 0.87 19.27
N GLU A 15 36.26 0.12 20.03
CA GLU A 15 36.67 -1.23 20.50
C GLU A 15 35.69 -2.40 20.25
N PHE A 16 34.63 -2.28 19.45
CA PHE A 16 33.72 -3.41 19.18
C PHE A 16 33.66 -3.87 17.72
N ASN A 17 33.70 -5.19 17.51
CA ASN A 17 33.54 -5.85 16.21
C ASN A 17 32.26 -6.71 16.21
N LEU A 18 31.17 -6.17 15.67
CA LEU A 18 29.83 -6.80 15.63
C LEU A 18 29.77 -8.10 14.81
N GLU A 19 30.76 -8.35 13.95
CA GLU A 19 30.83 -9.58 13.15
C GLU A 19 30.86 -10.86 14.01
N GLU A 20 31.37 -10.79 15.24
CA GLU A 20 31.50 -11.96 16.12
C GLU A 20 30.14 -12.48 16.63
N TYR A 21 29.09 -11.65 16.59
CA TYR A 21 27.77 -11.96 17.16
C TYR A 21 26.62 -11.99 16.13
N ASN A 22 26.92 -12.03 14.82
CA ASN A 22 25.92 -12.10 13.74
C ASN A 22 24.93 -10.92 13.70
N MET A 23 25.31 -9.76 14.25
CA MET A 23 24.55 -8.51 14.10
C MET A 23 24.93 -7.87 12.76
N THR A 24 23.94 -7.37 12.02
CA THR A 24 24.14 -6.81 10.67
C THR A 24 24.57 -5.35 10.74
N ASN A 25 25.19 -4.83 9.67
CA ASN A 25 25.52 -3.39 9.59
C ASN A 25 24.28 -2.47 9.65
N ASP A 26 23.08 -3.02 9.48
CA ASP A 26 21.79 -2.33 9.66
C ASP A 26 21.43 -2.11 11.15
N ASP A 27 22.22 -2.67 12.08
CA ASP A 27 22.08 -2.48 13.53
C ASP A 27 22.90 -1.30 14.07
N TYR A 28 23.54 -0.51 13.18
CA TYR A 28 24.18 0.76 13.54
C TYR A 28 23.18 1.92 13.42
N VAL A 29 23.22 2.88 14.36
CA VAL A 29 22.44 4.14 14.30
C VAL A 29 23.01 5.10 13.25
N ASN A 30 23.34 4.64 12.06
CA ASN A 30 23.56 5.54 10.92
C ASN A 30 22.22 5.88 10.22
N ASP A 31 21.13 5.82 10.98
CA ASP A 31 19.80 6.14 10.52
C ASP A 31 19.43 7.58 10.85
N TYR A 32 18.82 8.23 9.86
CA TYR A 32 18.33 9.60 10.00
C TYR A 32 17.05 9.61 10.82
N ILE A 33 17.12 10.12 12.04
CA ILE A 33 15.94 10.27 12.91
C ILE A 33 15.31 11.64 12.67
N ASP A 34 14.00 11.61 12.40
CA ASP A 34 13.16 12.81 12.33
C ASP A 34 12.81 13.22 13.77
N ALA A 35 13.46 14.27 14.25
CA ALA A 35 13.35 14.74 15.62
C ALA A 35 13.52 16.26 15.67
N GLU A 36 12.71 16.92 16.50
CA GLU A 36 12.71 18.38 16.62
C GLU A 36 13.94 18.90 17.41
N SER A 37 14.70 18.00 18.03
CA SER A 37 15.91 18.32 18.80
C SER A 37 16.93 17.17 18.83
N GLU A 38 18.19 17.50 19.14
CA GLU A 38 19.25 16.52 19.41
C GLU A 38 18.86 15.54 20.53
N GLU A 39 18.25 16.04 21.61
CA GLU A 39 17.83 15.21 22.76
C GLU A 39 16.77 14.18 22.35
N GLU A 40 15.81 14.58 21.52
CA GLU A 40 14.79 13.68 20.99
C GLU A 40 15.37 12.66 20.01
N ALA A 41 16.29 13.07 19.14
CA ALA A 41 16.96 12.16 18.21
C ALA A 41 17.72 11.06 18.96
N ILE A 42 18.51 11.44 19.96
CA ILE A 42 19.30 10.49 20.77
C ILE A 42 18.37 9.56 21.56
N ARG A 43 17.30 10.09 22.14
CA ARG A 43 16.33 9.26 22.88
C ARG A 43 15.70 8.19 21.98
N THR A 44 15.25 8.58 20.79
CA THR A 44 14.62 7.66 19.82
C THR A 44 15.62 6.60 19.34
N ALA A 45 16.88 6.97 19.10
CA ALA A 45 17.95 6.04 18.78
C ALA A 45 18.18 5.00 19.89
N MET A 46 18.29 5.45 21.15
CA MET A 46 18.50 4.57 22.29
C MET A 46 17.32 3.60 22.48
N ASP A 47 16.08 4.06 22.28
CA ASP A 47 14.89 3.22 22.39
C ASP A 47 14.88 2.12 21.30
N TYR A 48 15.20 2.46 20.05
CA TYR A 48 15.29 1.50 18.94
C TYR A 48 16.39 0.45 19.16
N LEU A 49 17.59 0.87 19.54
CA LEU A 49 18.71 -0.03 19.81
C LEU A 49 18.40 -1.00 20.96
N SER A 50 17.82 -0.48 22.04
CA SER A 50 17.43 -1.29 23.18
C SER A 50 16.49 -2.42 22.75
N GLU A 51 15.52 -2.13 21.86
CA GLU A 51 14.59 -3.13 21.35
C GLU A 51 15.30 -4.21 20.51
N GLN A 52 16.20 -3.82 19.60
CA GLN A 52 16.93 -4.78 18.76
C GLN A 52 17.84 -5.70 19.58
N ILE A 53 18.53 -5.17 20.58
CA ILE A 53 19.43 -5.95 21.45
C ILE A 53 18.63 -6.94 22.30
N GLN A 54 17.49 -6.49 22.86
CA GLN A 54 16.58 -7.35 23.61
C GLN A 54 15.98 -8.47 22.73
N ASN A 55 15.64 -8.16 21.48
CA ASN A 55 15.17 -9.16 20.51
C ASN A 55 16.22 -10.24 20.21
N ASN A 56 17.50 -9.95 20.39
CA ASN A 56 18.62 -10.89 20.25
C ASN A 56 18.98 -11.63 21.54
N GLY A 57 18.17 -11.47 22.61
CA GLY A 57 18.31 -12.24 23.86
C GLY A 57 19.34 -11.68 24.85
N PHE A 58 19.66 -10.39 24.75
CA PHE A 58 20.53 -9.68 25.69
C PHE A 58 19.71 -8.72 26.55
N ASP A 59 20.15 -8.49 27.79
CA ASP A 59 19.53 -7.50 28.66
C ASP A 59 20.20 -6.13 28.47
N VAL A 60 19.43 -5.05 28.62
CA VAL A 60 19.90 -3.68 28.38
C VAL A 60 19.47 -2.76 29.51
N ASP A 61 20.42 -2.00 30.07
CA ASP A 61 20.16 -0.86 30.96
C ASP A 61 20.45 0.45 30.24
N VAL A 62 19.53 1.41 30.32
CA VAL A 62 19.58 2.67 29.56
C VAL A 62 19.51 3.86 30.51
N ASN A 63 20.60 4.62 30.60
CA ASN A 63 20.63 5.91 31.27
C ASN A 63 20.45 7.06 30.26
N LYS A 64 19.22 7.57 30.16
CA LYS A 64 18.86 8.64 29.22
C LYS A 64 19.47 10.00 29.59
N GLU A 65 19.72 10.27 30.88
CA GLU A 65 20.33 11.53 31.33
C GLU A 65 21.82 11.58 30.99
N GLU A 66 22.52 10.47 31.19
CA GLU A 66 23.96 10.37 30.91
C GLU A 66 24.25 9.97 29.46
N LYS A 67 23.21 9.66 28.66
CA LYS A 67 23.32 9.12 27.30
C LYS A 67 24.22 7.87 27.28
N GLU A 68 23.94 6.95 28.19
CA GLU A 68 24.70 5.70 28.35
C GLU A 68 23.76 4.50 28.19
N MET A 69 24.27 3.44 27.57
CA MET A 69 23.58 2.15 27.45
C MET A 69 24.54 1.04 27.86
N THR A 70 24.10 0.10 28.68
CA THR A 70 24.89 -1.05 29.09
C THR A 70 24.18 -2.34 28.69
N VAL A 71 24.88 -3.23 27.98
CA VAL A 71 24.37 -4.52 27.53
C VAL A 71 24.90 -5.61 28.45
N TYR A 72 24.03 -6.56 28.79
CA TYR A 72 24.29 -7.67 29.69
C TYR A 72 23.97 -9.00 29.04
N LYS A 73 24.66 -10.04 29.50
CA LYS A 73 24.32 -11.43 29.23
C LYS A 73 24.57 -12.26 30.47
N ASP A 74 23.58 -13.03 30.88
CA ASP A 74 23.65 -13.88 32.08
C ASP A 74 24.09 -13.08 33.35
N ASP A 75 23.51 -11.89 33.53
CA ASP A 75 23.80 -10.94 34.63
C ASP A 75 25.24 -10.35 34.67
N GLU A 76 26.07 -10.63 33.67
CA GLU A 76 27.41 -10.04 33.53
C GLU A 76 27.39 -8.88 32.52
N PRO A 77 27.97 -7.71 32.85
CA PRO A 77 28.06 -6.58 31.93
C PRO A 77 28.99 -6.93 30.78
N LEU A 78 28.47 -6.92 29.55
CA LEU A 78 29.24 -7.18 28.34
C LEU A 78 29.87 -5.91 27.81
N GLU A 79 29.08 -4.84 27.69
CA GLU A 79 29.54 -3.61 27.06
C GLU A 79 28.80 -2.39 27.59
N LYS A 80 29.51 -1.25 27.61
CA LYS A 80 28.95 0.06 27.92
C LYS A 80 29.17 1.01 26.75
N TRP A 81 28.08 1.50 26.17
CA TRP A 81 28.06 2.52 25.13
C TRP A 81 27.85 3.89 25.75
N ASN A 82 28.76 4.81 25.43
CA ASN A 82 28.73 6.21 25.88
C ASN A 82 28.91 7.13 24.66
N ASN A 83 28.66 8.43 24.84
CA ASN A 83 28.94 9.47 23.85
C ASN A 83 28.08 9.43 22.57
N PHE A 84 26.77 9.19 22.68
CA PHE A 84 25.85 9.47 21.56
C PHE A 84 25.96 10.95 21.16
N ARG A 85 26.22 11.21 19.88
CA ARG A 85 26.21 12.55 19.30
C ARG A 85 25.20 12.60 18.17
N ALA A 86 24.37 13.63 18.16
CA ALA A 86 23.56 13.92 17.00
C ALA A 86 24.15 15.13 16.27
N GLU A 87 24.54 14.95 15.01
CA GLU A 87 24.86 16.06 14.14
C GLU A 87 23.61 16.47 13.36
N GLU A 88 23.21 17.74 13.52
CA GLU A 88 22.13 18.32 12.74
C GLU A 88 22.52 18.35 11.26
N GLN A 89 22.02 17.39 10.48
CA GLN A 89 22.13 17.46 9.03
C GLN A 89 20.88 18.12 8.47
N VAL A 90 21.05 19.34 8.00
CA VAL A 90 20.11 19.94 7.06
C VAL A 90 20.23 19.17 5.75
N ARG A 91 19.28 18.26 5.47
CA ARG A 91 19.17 17.71 4.13
C ARG A 91 18.70 18.86 3.24
N ASP A 92 19.61 19.35 2.39
CA ASP A 92 19.29 20.26 1.29
C ASP A 92 18.43 19.49 0.28
N ILE A 93 17.13 19.31 0.59
CA ILE A 93 16.15 18.88 -0.39
C ILE A 93 15.95 20.06 -1.31
N ASP A 94 16.57 19.97 -2.47
CA ASP A 94 16.33 20.90 -3.56
C ASP A 94 14.91 20.70 -4.09
N ILE A 95 13.97 21.43 -3.50
CA ILE A 95 12.55 21.38 -3.88
C ILE A 95 12.33 21.74 -5.35
N GLU A 96 13.27 22.42 -6.00
CA GLU A 96 13.17 22.80 -7.42
C GLU A 96 13.13 21.59 -8.36
N ASN A 97 13.57 20.42 -7.88
CA ASN A 97 13.55 19.17 -8.63
C ASN A 97 12.62 18.12 -7.99
N VAL A 98 11.77 18.53 -7.04
CA VAL A 98 10.81 17.63 -6.38
C VAL A 98 9.48 17.66 -7.12
N ASP A 99 9.13 16.47 -7.60
CA ASP A 99 7.86 16.15 -8.23
C ASP A 99 7.36 14.84 -7.59
N ILE A 100 6.14 14.85 -7.06
CA ILE A 100 5.56 13.72 -6.34
C ILE A 100 4.11 13.48 -6.76
N PHE A 101 3.71 12.22 -6.76
CA PHE A 101 2.35 11.80 -7.02
C PHE A 101 1.82 10.99 -5.83
N PHE A 102 0.60 11.26 -5.40
CA PHE A 102 -0.07 10.54 -4.33
C PHE A 102 -1.58 10.48 -4.56
N VAL A 103 -2.29 9.71 -3.74
CA VAL A 103 -3.76 9.64 -3.76
C VAL A 103 -4.29 10.41 -2.57
N GLN A 104 -5.27 11.29 -2.81
CA GLN A 104 -5.97 12.03 -1.77
C GLN A 104 -7.44 12.19 -2.18
N ASN A 105 -8.37 11.92 -1.26
CA ASN A 105 -9.82 12.03 -1.51
C ASN A 105 -10.31 11.27 -2.75
N ASP A 106 -9.77 10.07 -2.99
CA ASP A 106 -10.04 9.28 -4.20
C ASP A 106 -9.71 10.02 -5.51
N GLU A 107 -8.73 10.93 -5.51
CA GLU A 107 -8.17 11.53 -6.72
C GLU A 107 -6.64 11.38 -6.71
N PHE A 108 -6.02 11.28 -7.89
CA PHE A 108 -4.57 11.38 -7.97
C PHE A 108 -4.17 12.85 -7.84
N VAL A 109 -3.11 13.11 -7.11
CA VAL A 109 -2.56 14.45 -6.92
C VAL A 109 -1.10 14.40 -7.30
N GLU A 110 -0.73 15.20 -8.28
CA GLU A 110 0.65 15.58 -8.55
C GLU A 110 0.94 16.87 -7.79
N MET A 111 2.09 16.93 -7.12
CA MET A 111 2.52 18.09 -6.36
C MET A 111 3.99 18.38 -6.64
N TYR A 112 4.28 19.62 -7.02
CA TYR A 112 5.65 20.05 -7.35
C TYR A 112 5.85 21.54 -7.05
N TYR A 113 7.11 21.96 -7.05
CA TYR A 113 7.49 23.37 -6.92
C TYR A 113 7.84 23.96 -8.29
N ASN A 114 7.18 25.05 -8.65
CA ASN A 114 7.45 25.85 -9.84
C ASN A 114 8.28 27.10 -9.47
N PRO A 115 9.61 27.09 -9.69
CA PRO A 115 10.46 28.25 -9.39
C PRO A 115 10.22 29.44 -10.34
N ASP A 116 9.74 29.17 -11.57
CA ASP A 116 9.59 30.14 -12.65
C ASP A 116 8.26 30.92 -12.58
N ALA A 117 7.43 30.65 -11.58
CA ALA A 117 6.17 31.36 -11.38
C ALA A 117 6.39 32.87 -11.21
N THR A 118 5.42 33.68 -11.66
CA THR A 118 5.50 35.15 -11.62
C THR A 118 5.71 35.70 -10.20
N ALA A 119 5.29 34.95 -9.17
CA ALA A 119 5.52 35.25 -7.76
C ALA A 119 6.96 34.97 -7.25
N GLY A 120 7.86 34.48 -8.11
CA GLY A 120 9.22 34.07 -7.74
C GLY A 120 9.29 32.72 -6.99
N GLY A 121 8.31 31.86 -7.27
CA GLY A 121 8.09 30.55 -6.65
C GLY A 121 6.60 30.26 -6.46
N GLN A 122 6.20 29.01 -6.66
CA GLN A 122 4.82 28.55 -6.47
C GLN A 122 4.80 27.05 -6.18
N VAL A 123 3.98 26.59 -5.25
CA VAL A 123 3.67 25.16 -5.10
C VAL A 123 2.41 24.86 -5.90
N VAL A 124 2.47 23.81 -6.72
CA VAL A 124 1.39 23.39 -7.60
C VAL A 124 0.80 22.08 -7.11
N TYR A 125 -0.53 21.99 -7.09
CA TYR A 125 -1.28 20.76 -6.91
C TYR A 125 -2.14 20.53 -8.16
N ASN A 126 -1.89 19.43 -8.86
CA ASN A 126 -2.67 18.98 -10.00
C ASN A 126 -3.52 17.79 -9.55
N THR A 127 -4.83 18.02 -9.40
CA THR A 127 -5.79 16.97 -9.09
C THR A 127 -6.25 16.30 -10.38
N ILE A 128 -5.96 15.02 -10.50
CA ILE A 128 -6.10 14.19 -11.69
C ILE A 128 -7.19 13.13 -11.43
N PRO A 129 -8.39 13.27 -12.01
CA PRO A 129 -9.46 12.30 -11.87
C PRO A 129 -9.11 10.95 -12.55
N TYR A 130 -9.65 9.84 -12.03
CA TYR A 130 -9.45 8.50 -12.62
C TYR A 130 -9.81 8.42 -14.11
N GLU A 131 -10.91 9.05 -14.46
CA GLU A 131 -11.41 9.10 -15.83
C GLU A 131 -10.39 9.77 -16.77
N LEU A 132 -9.67 10.78 -16.28
CA LEU A 132 -8.65 11.47 -17.07
C LEU A 132 -7.43 10.58 -17.32
N VAL A 133 -7.01 9.81 -16.30
CA VAL A 133 -5.93 8.80 -16.43
C VAL A 133 -6.31 7.72 -17.44
N HIS A 134 -7.57 7.29 -17.43
CA HIS A 134 -8.06 6.30 -18.39
C HIS A 134 -8.02 6.82 -19.82
N GLN A 135 -8.59 8.00 -20.07
CA GLN A 135 -8.58 8.65 -21.37
C GLN A 135 -7.16 8.87 -21.90
N ALA A 136 -6.26 9.36 -21.04
CA ALA A 136 -4.86 9.52 -21.39
C ALA A 136 -4.22 8.18 -21.77
N THR A 137 -4.52 7.11 -21.02
CA THR A 137 -3.98 5.76 -21.27
C THR A 137 -4.50 5.15 -22.58
N GLU A 138 -5.78 5.38 -22.93
CA GLU A 138 -6.34 4.92 -24.21
C GLU A 138 -5.69 5.62 -25.39
N GLN A 139 -5.52 6.94 -25.30
CA GLN A 139 -4.89 7.74 -26.35
C GLN A 139 -3.41 7.41 -26.53
N ALA A 140 -2.71 7.09 -25.43
CA ALA A 140 -1.28 6.82 -25.42
C ALA A 140 -0.89 5.43 -25.97
N THR A 141 -1.73 4.72 -26.74
CA THR A 141 -1.40 3.38 -27.27
C THR A 141 -0.69 3.35 -28.64
N ASN A 142 -0.15 4.47 -29.15
CA ASN A 142 0.59 4.47 -30.42
C ASN A 142 1.84 5.39 -30.39
N GLN A 143 3.04 4.78 -30.48
CA GLN A 143 4.37 5.39 -30.74
C GLN A 143 5.13 6.09 -29.59
N GLU A 144 6.45 6.23 -29.71
CA GLU A 144 7.41 6.80 -28.74
C GLU A 144 7.02 8.16 -28.11
N SER A 145 6.04 8.90 -28.66
CA SER A 145 5.42 10.09 -28.03
C SER A 145 4.36 9.78 -26.96
N VAL A 146 4.00 8.50 -26.75
CA VAL A 146 3.07 7.96 -25.73
C VAL A 146 3.18 8.71 -24.39
N VAL A 147 4.40 8.89 -23.90
CA VAL A 147 4.65 9.48 -22.58
C VAL A 147 4.30 10.96 -22.57
N LYS A 148 4.69 11.69 -23.61
CA LYS A 148 4.44 13.13 -23.73
C LYS A 148 2.95 13.40 -23.94
N ASP A 149 2.31 12.65 -24.83
CA ASP A 149 0.87 12.81 -25.12
C ASP A 149 0.02 12.47 -23.90
N PHE A 150 0.45 11.50 -23.08
CA PHE A 150 -0.19 11.15 -21.81
C PHE A 150 -0.15 12.31 -20.80
N PHE A 151 1.03 12.88 -20.53
CA PHE A 151 1.16 13.98 -19.57
C PHE A 151 0.51 15.27 -20.07
N GLU A 152 0.61 15.59 -21.37
CA GLU A 152 -0.12 16.72 -21.94
C GLU A 152 -1.64 16.58 -21.76
N HIS A 153 -2.19 15.35 -21.87
CA HIS A 153 -3.61 15.09 -21.60
C HIS A 153 -3.96 15.26 -20.12
N LEU A 154 -3.10 14.80 -19.21
CA LEU A 154 -3.28 15.02 -17.78
C LEU A 154 -3.20 16.51 -17.42
N ASP A 155 -2.16 17.21 -17.88
CA ASP A 155 -1.96 18.65 -17.65
C ASP A 155 -3.14 19.48 -18.14
N THR A 156 -3.70 19.12 -19.30
CA THR A 156 -4.84 19.83 -19.89
C THR A 156 -6.15 19.57 -19.15
N GLY A 157 -6.33 18.36 -18.58
CA GLY A 157 -7.58 17.95 -17.96
C GLY A 157 -7.62 18.02 -16.43
N CYS A 158 -6.46 18.18 -15.78
CA CYS A 158 -6.37 18.24 -14.33
C CYS A 158 -6.98 19.53 -13.78
N LYS A 159 -7.43 19.49 -12.53
CA LYS A 159 -7.77 20.70 -11.79
C LYS A 159 -6.52 21.16 -11.06
N GLN A 160 -6.08 22.36 -11.38
CA GLN A 160 -4.87 22.93 -10.80
C GLN A 160 -5.20 23.87 -9.64
N TYR A 161 -4.47 23.73 -8.55
CA TYR A 161 -4.46 24.65 -7.42
C TYR A 161 -3.03 25.18 -7.20
N LEU A 162 -2.91 26.49 -7.05
CA LEU A 162 -1.64 27.20 -7.07
C LEU A 162 -1.47 27.97 -5.76
N ILE A 163 -0.33 27.77 -5.09
CA ILE A 163 0.03 28.49 -3.88
C ILE A 163 1.27 29.32 -4.17
N ASP A 164 1.07 30.61 -4.36
CA ASP A 164 2.13 31.57 -4.70
C ASP A 164 3.03 31.86 -3.51
N LYS A 165 4.33 32.05 -3.79
CA LYS A 165 5.27 32.52 -2.79
C LYS A 165 4.84 33.87 -2.21
N GLY A 166 4.77 33.93 -0.89
CA GLY A 166 4.33 35.10 -0.14
C GLY A 166 2.87 35.06 0.31
N THR A 167 2.11 34.01 -0.04
CA THR A 167 0.83 33.73 0.64
C THR A 167 1.06 33.09 2.00
N PRO A 168 0.12 33.22 2.97
CA PRO A 168 0.24 32.59 4.28
C PRO A 168 0.42 31.06 4.23
N GLU A 169 -0.15 30.41 3.22
CA GLU A 169 -0.18 28.95 3.07
C GLU A 169 1.08 28.38 2.40
N PHE A 170 1.94 29.22 1.84
CA PHE A 170 3.08 28.79 1.03
C PHE A 170 4.12 27.99 1.81
N GLU A 171 4.42 28.38 3.06
CA GLU A 171 5.40 27.68 3.87
C GLU A 171 4.93 26.28 4.25
N ASP A 172 3.65 26.13 4.58
CA ASP A 172 3.06 24.83 4.93
C ASP A 172 2.98 23.92 3.71
N ALA A 173 2.64 24.45 2.53
CA ALA A 173 2.68 23.70 1.28
C ALA A 173 4.11 23.22 0.93
N CYS A 174 5.13 24.04 1.17
CA CYS A 174 6.53 23.63 0.99
C CYS A 174 6.92 22.49 1.94
N LYS A 175 6.49 22.54 3.21
CA LYS A 175 6.75 21.48 4.19
C LYS A 175 6.09 20.17 3.76
N GLU A 176 4.82 20.22 3.35
CA GLU A 176 4.09 19.04 2.87
C GLU A 176 4.82 18.39 1.68
N LEU A 177 5.28 19.19 0.71
CA LEU A 177 6.05 18.69 -0.43
C LEU A 177 7.28 17.91 0.02
N ILE A 178 8.03 18.48 0.97
CA ILE A 178 9.27 17.90 1.48
C ILE A 178 9.00 16.63 2.30
N GLU A 179 8.02 16.65 3.19
CA GLU A 179 7.62 15.50 3.99
C GLU A 179 7.21 14.33 3.11
N ARG A 180 6.34 14.59 2.12
CA ARG A 180 5.91 13.58 1.16
C ARG A 180 7.08 13.10 0.33
N ALA A 181 7.95 13.97 -0.20
CA ALA A 181 9.12 13.56 -0.95
C ALA A 181 10.10 12.68 -0.14
N GLY A 182 10.28 13.01 1.14
CA GLY A 182 11.08 12.23 2.09
C GLY A 182 10.48 10.85 2.38
N ASN A 183 9.16 10.75 2.54
CA ASN A 183 8.45 9.48 2.75
C ASN A 183 8.54 8.54 1.54
N VAL A 184 8.65 9.10 0.32
CA VAL A 184 8.90 8.28 -0.87
C VAL A 184 10.36 7.83 -0.92
N GLN A 185 11.34 8.58 -0.39
CA GLN A 185 12.77 8.23 -0.40
C GLN A 185 13.14 7.09 0.59
N GLY A 186 12.40 6.93 1.69
CA GLY A 186 12.58 5.84 2.66
C GLY A 186 12.18 4.43 2.15
N ARG A 187 11.94 4.26 0.85
CA ARG A 187 11.60 2.98 0.22
C ARG A 187 12.39 2.79 -1.08
N THR A 188 13.69 2.52 -0.99
CA THR A 188 14.47 1.68 -1.93
C THR A 188 15.96 1.76 -1.60
N GLU A 189 16.52 0.70 -1.02
CA GLU A 189 17.98 0.48 -0.98
C GLU A 189 18.57 -0.09 -2.27
N ASN A 190 17.75 -0.42 -3.27
CA ASN A 190 18.28 -0.89 -4.55
C ASN A 190 18.47 0.28 -5.53
N ALA A 191 19.60 0.95 -5.35
CA ALA A 191 20.22 1.84 -6.32
C ALA A 191 20.38 1.14 -7.69
N ASN A 192 19.51 1.51 -8.65
CA ASN A 192 19.77 1.60 -10.11
C ASN A 192 18.50 1.65 -10.99
N ILE A 193 17.31 1.84 -10.42
CA ILE A 193 16.17 2.32 -11.21
C ILE A 193 16.09 3.82 -11.01
N GLY A 194 16.69 4.59 -11.93
CA GLY A 194 16.67 6.07 -11.90
C GLY A 194 15.24 6.63 -11.85
N LEU A 195 15.08 7.96 -11.81
CA LEU A 195 13.77 8.64 -11.83
C LEU A 195 12.73 7.92 -12.73
N ASN A 196 13.11 7.54 -13.95
CA ASN A 196 12.29 6.76 -14.89
C ASN A 196 11.66 5.46 -14.33
N GLY A 197 12.37 4.70 -13.50
CA GLY A 197 11.86 3.47 -12.89
C GLY A 197 10.81 3.72 -11.81
N ARG A 198 11.07 4.74 -10.99
CA ARG A 198 10.14 5.19 -9.95
C ARG A 198 8.87 5.75 -10.58
N TRP A 199 9.00 6.47 -11.69
CA TRP A 199 7.88 6.95 -12.51
C TRP A 199 7.06 5.82 -13.10
N THR A 200 7.70 4.81 -13.71
CA THR A 200 6.98 3.66 -14.28
C THR A 200 6.18 2.89 -13.24
N ALA A 201 6.72 2.72 -12.02
CA ALA A 201 6.02 2.02 -10.95
C ALA A 201 4.82 2.81 -10.41
N THR A 202 4.94 4.14 -10.28
CA THR A 202 3.83 5.00 -9.88
C THR A 202 2.76 5.03 -10.96
N MET A 203 3.14 5.18 -12.23
CA MET A 203 2.23 5.12 -13.37
C MET A 203 1.48 3.79 -13.47
N GLU A 204 2.17 2.66 -13.27
CA GLU A 204 1.54 1.35 -13.26
C GLU A 204 0.53 1.21 -12.12
N LYS A 205 0.86 1.72 -10.92
CA LYS A 205 -0.09 1.76 -9.78
C LYS A 205 -1.29 2.66 -10.08
N MET A 206 -1.07 3.82 -10.67
CA MET A 206 -2.14 4.75 -11.03
C MET A 206 -3.08 4.12 -12.07
N GLN A 207 -2.51 3.51 -13.12
CA GLN A 207 -3.28 2.79 -14.14
C GLN A 207 -4.04 1.60 -13.55
N LYS A 208 -3.39 0.79 -12.71
CA LYS A 208 -4.01 -0.36 -12.06
C LYS A 208 -5.20 0.07 -11.23
N TYR A 209 -5.03 1.07 -10.38
CA TYR A 209 -6.11 1.59 -9.54
C TYR A 209 -7.26 2.16 -10.38
N ALA A 210 -6.95 3.02 -11.37
CA ALA A 210 -7.97 3.64 -12.22
C ALA A 210 -8.78 2.61 -13.00
N LEU A 211 -8.11 1.63 -13.63
CA LEU A 211 -8.78 0.59 -14.40
C LEU A 211 -9.59 -0.36 -13.51
N SER A 212 -9.14 -0.65 -12.28
CA SER A 212 -9.91 -1.43 -11.32
C SER A 212 -11.22 -0.73 -10.93
N GLN A 213 -11.18 0.58 -10.66
CA GLN A 213 -12.39 1.34 -10.34
C GLN A 213 -13.36 1.37 -11.52
N ILE A 214 -12.87 1.68 -12.72
CA ILE A 214 -13.73 1.71 -13.92
C ILE A 214 -14.37 0.35 -14.18
N LEU A 215 -13.62 -0.75 -14.00
CA LEU A 215 -14.15 -2.10 -14.15
C LEU A 215 -15.26 -2.36 -13.12
N PHE A 216 -15.02 -1.99 -11.85
CA PHE A 216 -15.99 -2.19 -10.78
C PHE A 216 -17.27 -1.36 -11.01
N ASP A 217 -17.14 -0.07 -11.32
CA ASP A 217 -18.28 0.81 -11.56
C ASP A 217 -19.13 0.33 -12.75
N ARG A 218 -18.48 -0.13 -13.84
CA ARG A 218 -19.18 -0.72 -14.99
C ARG A 218 -19.90 -2.02 -14.61
N ALA A 219 -19.26 -2.88 -13.82
CA ALA A 219 -19.84 -4.14 -13.37
C ALA A 219 -21.01 -3.93 -12.40
N ASP A 220 -20.92 -2.96 -11.49
CA ASP A 220 -22.00 -2.60 -10.59
C ASP A 220 -23.18 -2.01 -11.38
N ALA A 221 -22.93 -1.06 -12.29
CA ALA A 221 -23.98 -0.49 -13.13
C ALA A 221 -24.70 -1.57 -13.97
N GLU A 222 -23.95 -2.53 -14.52
CA GLU A 222 -24.51 -3.70 -15.20
C GLU A 222 -25.40 -4.53 -14.26
N GLN A 223 -24.95 -4.80 -13.03
CA GLN A 223 -25.73 -5.55 -12.03
C GLN A 223 -26.99 -4.81 -11.59
N GLN A 224 -26.92 -3.50 -11.37
CA GLN A 224 -28.08 -2.69 -11.02
C GLN A 224 -29.13 -2.70 -12.14
N THR A 225 -28.67 -2.61 -13.40
CA THR A 225 -29.54 -2.74 -14.58
C THR A 225 -30.21 -4.11 -14.62
N TYR A 226 -29.44 -5.19 -14.43
CA TYR A 226 -29.98 -6.55 -14.37
C TYR A 226 -31.02 -6.74 -13.26
N ILE A 227 -30.75 -6.22 -12.04
CA ILE A 227 -31.68 -6.27 -10.91
C ILE A 227 -32.95 -5.47 -11.20
N HIS A 228 -32.83 -4.30 -11.82
CA HIS A 228 -33.96 -3.49 -12.24
C HIS A 228 -34.88 -4.29 -13.19
N ASP A 229 -34.31 -4.85 -14.25
CA ASP A 229 -35.05 -5.64 -15.25
C ASP A 229 -35.66 -6.92 -14.66
N LEU A 230 -34.98 -7.54 -13.68
CA LEU A 230 -35.45 -8.73 -12.99
C LEU A 230 -36.70 -8.42 -12.14
N LYS A 231 -36.76 -7.26 -11.49
CA LYS A 231 -37.91 -6.84 -10.68
C LYS A 231 -39.20 -6.64 -11.50
N GLU A 232 -39.08 -6.45 -12.81
CA GLU A 232 -40.23 -6.33 -13.71
C GLU A 232 -40.76 -7.69 -14.21
N LYS A 233 -40.08 -8.80 -13.90
CA LYS A 233 -40.50 -10.15 -14.33
C LYS A 233 -41.55 -10.75 -13.39
N ALA A 234 -42.23 -11.78 -13.88
CA ALA A 234 -43.16 -12.56 -13.08
C ALA A 234 -42.42 -13.33 -11.95
N PRO A 235 -43.07 -13.60 -10.80
CA PRO A 235 -42.42 -14.27 -9.66
C PRO A 235 -41.73 -15.59 -10.02
N ASP A 236 -42.33 -16.43 -10.85
CA ASP A 236 -41.74 -17.72 -11.26
C ASP A 236 -40.42 -17.52 -12.02
N VAL A 237 -40.37 -16.52 -12.91
CA VAL A 237 -39.15 -16.16 -13.66
C VAL A 237 -38.08 -15.60 -12.71
N ILE A 238 -38.48 -14.84 -11.69
CA ILE A 238 -37.56 -14.33 -10.66
C ILE A 238 -36.93 -15.48 -9.88
N ILE A 239 -37.73 -16.50 -9.52
CA ILE A 239 -37.24 -17.69 -8.83
C ILE A 239 -36.21 -18.42 -9.70
N ASP A 240 -36.50 -18.65 -10.98
CA ASP A 240 -35.59 -19.33 -11.90
C ASP A 240 -34.26 -18.58 -12.10
N LEU A 241 -34.29 -17.24 -12.06
CA LEU A 241 -33.12 -16.39 -12.24
C LEU A 241 -32.41 -15.99 -10.93
N SER A 242 -32.95 -16.39 -9.78
CA SER A 242 -32.43 -16.00 -8.45
C SER A 242 -31.00 -16.49 -8.22
N TYR A 243 -30.68 -17.70 -8.70
CA TYR A 243 -29.33 -18.26 -8.62
C TYR A 243 -28.32 -17.44 -9.42
N ARG A 244 -28.66 -17.08 -10.67
CA ARG A 244 -27.82 -16.20 -11.49
C ARG A 244 -27.58 -14.86 -10.79
N LYS A 245 -28.64 -14.26 -10.22
CA LYS A 245 -28.53 -13.01 -9.46
C LYS A 245 -27.52 -13.13 -8.33
N ALA A 246 -27.68 -14.14 -7.47
CA ALA A 246 -26.80 -14.36 -6.33
C ALA A 246 -25.34 -14.55 -6.76
N MET A 247 -25.09 -15.39 -7.78
CA MET A 247 -23.73 -15.60 -8.28
C MET A 247 -23.12 -14.34 -8.90
N ARG A 248 -23.92 -13.51 -9.57
CA ARG A 248 -23.44 -12.22 -10.10
C ARG A 248 -23.06 -11.25 -8.98
N ASP A 249 -23.74 -11.25 -7.83
CA ASP A 249 -23.32 -10.46 -6.67
C ASP A 249 -21.99 -10.94 -6.11
N GLU A 250 -21.83 -12.27 -5.94
CA GLU A 250 -20.57 -12.85 -5.43
C GLU A 250 -19.38 -12.54 -6.37
N LEU A 251 -19.61 -12.63 -7.69
CA LEU A 251 -18.62 -12.24 -8.69
C LEU A 251 -18.29 -10.74 -8.63
N LEU A 252 -19.27 -9.88 -8.40
CA LEU A 252 -19.04 -8.44 -8.25
C LEU A 252 -18.18 -8.13 -7.01
N CYS A 253 -18.48 -8.76 -5.87
CA CYS A 253 -17.64 -8.65 -4.67
C CYS A 253 -16.22 -9.16 -4.94
N THR A 254 -16.09 -10.32 -5.57
CA THR A 254 -14.79 -10.91 -5.92
C THR A 254 -14.00 -10.02 -6.88
N LEU A 255 -14.65 -9.40 -7.87
CA LEU A 255 -14.01 -8.46 -8.79
C LEU A 255 -13.40 -7.25 -8.07
N LYS A 256 -14.04 -6.77 -7.00
CA LYS A 256 -13.56 -5.64 -6.20
C LYS A 256 -12.31 -5.98 -5.40
N GLU A 257 -12.24 -7.20 -4.88
CA GLU A 257 -11.17 -7.64 -3.97
C GLU A 257 -9.97 -8.26 -4.71
N THR A 258 -10.18 -8.72 -5.95
CA THR A 258 -9.14 -9.40 -6.71
C THR A 258 -8.07 -8.42 -7.19
N ASP A 259 -6.82 -8.75 -6.89
CA ASP A 259 -5.67 -7.97 -7.36
C ASP A 259 -5.31 -8.31 -8.82
N PHE A 260 -5.85 -7.56 -9.77
CA PHE A 260 -5.60 -7.76 -11.20
C PHE A 260 -4.39 -6.97 -11.71
N SER A 261 -3.57 -7.58 -12.57
CA SER A 261 -2.59 -6.83 -13.37
C SER A 261 -3.29 -5.88 -14.37
N VAL A 262 -2.59 -4.82 -14.79
CA VAL A 262 -3.08 -3.86 -15.80
C VAL A 262 -3.57 -4.56 -17.08
N ASN A 263 -2.88 -5.61 -17.53
CA ASN A 263 -3.28 -6.37 -18.72
C ASN A 263 -4.56 -7.18 -18.51
N GLN A 264 -4.77 -7.74 -17.32
CA GLN A 264 -6.03 -8.43 -16.99
C GLN A 264 -7.19 -7.44 -16.95
N LEU A 265 -7.01 -6.28 -16.32
CA LEU A 265 -8.01 -5.20 -16.28
C LEU A 265 -8.38 -4.73 -17.69
N LYS A 266 -7.38 -4.46 -18.55
CA LYS A 266 -7.61 -4.09 -19.95
C LYS A 266 -8.35 -5.18 -20.72
N ASN A 267 -8.09 -6.46 -20.46
CA ASN A 267 -8.83 -7.55 -21.10
C ASN A 267 -10.29 -7.60 -20.64
N LEU A 268 -10.56 -7.47 -19.35
CA LEU A 268 -11.93 -7.45 -18.82
C LEU A 268 -12.72 -6.25 -19.35
N LEU A 269 -12.09 -5.08 -19.44
CA LEU A 269 -12.72 -3.85 -19.95
C LEU A 269 -13.06 -3.87 -21.45
N LYS A 270 -12.48 -4.79 -22.24
CA LYS A 270 -12.85 -5.00 -23.65
C LYS A 270 -14.26 -5.58 -23.80
N HIS A 271 -14.80 -6.22 -22.77
CA HIS A 271 -16.16 -6.72 -22.79
C HIS A 271 -17.13 -5.55 -22.60
N GLU A 272 -18.18 -5.49 -23.43
CA GLU A 272 -19.26 -4.52 -23.26
C GLU A 272 -19.95 -4.68 -21.90
N TYR A 273 -20.15 -5.94 -21.49
CA TYR A 273 -20.73 -6.38 -20.21
C TYR A 273 -19.71 -7.25 -19.45
N PRO A 274 -18.78 -6.65 -18.67
CA PRO A 274 -17.72 -7.39 -17.99
C PRO A 274 -18.22 -8.39 -16.96
N LEU A 275 -19.29 -8.07 -16.22
CA LEU A 275 -19.80 -8.97 -15.17
C LEU A 275 -20.50 -10.19 -15.79
N GLU A 276 -21.27 -10.00 -16.87
CA GLU A 276 -21.86 -11.10 -17.64
C GLU A 276 -20.78 -11.96 -18.31
N ALA A 277 -19.67 -11.38 -18.77
CA ALA A 277 -18.54 -12.14 -19.29
C ALA A 277 -17.93 -13.05 -18.20
N CYS A 278 -17.69 -12.52 -17.00
CA CYS A 278 -17.23 -13.29 -15.84
C CYS A 278 -18.21 -14.40 -15.46
N TYR A 279 -19.51 -14.11 -15.43
CA TYR A 279 -20.54 -15.09 -15.11
C TYR A 279 -20.59 -16.24 -16.15
N ASN A 280 -20.51 -15.92 -17.44
CA ASN A 280 -20.47 -16.93 -18.50
C ASN A 280 -19.22 -17.80 -18.45
N GLU A 281 -18.09 -17.24 -18.04
CA GLU A 281 -16.88 -18.02 -17.80
C GLU A 281 -17.00 -18.90 -16.55
N TRP A 282 -17.60 -18.38 -15.47
CA TRP A 282 -17.87 -19.14 -14.26
C TRP A 282 -18.78 -20.34 -14.52
N ILE A 283 -19.86 -20.20 -15.31
CA ILE A 283 -20.74 -21.33 -15.68
C ILE A 283 -19.96 -22.49 -16.29
N LYS A 284 -18.93 -22.23 -17.10
CA LYS A 284 -18.12 -23.29 -17.72
C LYS A 284 -17.28 -24.03 -16.68
N ASN A 285 -16.94 -23.37 -15.58
CA ASN A 285 -16.08 -23.86 -14.51
C ASN A 285 -16.88 -24.37 -13.29
N ASP A 286 -18.22 -24.36 -13.33
CA ASP A 286 -19.16 -24.76 -12.25
C ASP A 286 -19.02 -26.22 -11.78
N LEU A 287 -18.16 -27.02 -12.43
CA LEU A 287 -17.77 -28.35 -11.96
C LEU A 287 -17.22 -28.32 -10.53
N SER A 288 -16.49 -27.26 -10.13
CA SER A 288 -15.90 -27.14 -8.79
C SER A 288 -16.95 -26.97 -7.69
N LEU A 289 -18.00 -26.17 -7.91
CA LEU A 289 -19.09 -26.01 -6.95
C LEU A 289 -19.91 -27.30 -6.83
N ASN A 290 -20.11 -28.02 -7.93
CA ASN A 290 -20.78 -29.31 -7.90
C ASN A 290 -20.02 -30.33 -7.02
N GLU A 291 -18.69 -30.31 -7.05
CA GLU A 291 -17.85 -31.14 -6.16
C GLU A 291 -17.99 -30.74 -4.69
N VAL A 292 -17.98 -29.43 -4.39
CA VAL A 292 -18.22 -28.93 -3.01
C VAL A 292 -19.59 -29.34 -2.50
N LEU A 293 -20.63 -29.25 -3.35
CA LEU A 293 -21.99 -29.67 -3.01
C LEU A 293 -22.06 -31.17 -2.78
N LYS A 294 -21.45 -31.98 -3.64
CA LYS A 294 -21.36 -33.44 -3.47
C LYS A 294 -20.67 -33.82 -2.17
N SER A 295 -19.52 -33.20 -1.86
CA SER A 295 -18.82 -33.42 -0.59
C SER A 295 -19.69 -33.02 0.60
N SER A 296 -20.37 -31.89 0.53
CA SER A 296 -21.26 -31.44 1.61
C SER A 296 -22.43 -32.40 1.85
N ILE A 297 -23.03 -32.92 0.77
CA ILE A 297 -24.10 -33.92 0.84
C ILE A 297 -23.57 -35.23 1.43
N GLN A 298 -22.41 -35.69 0.98
CA GLN A 298 -21.79 -36.92 1.47
C GLN A 298 -21.45 -36.81 2.97
N ASN A 299 -20.83 -35.70 3.39
CA ASN A 299 -20.56 -35.43 4.80
C ASN A 299 -21.84 -35.37 5.63
N CYS A 300 -22.92 -34.76 5.11
CA CYS A 300 -24.21 -34.75 5.80
C CYS A 300 -24.81 -36.15 5.96
N ALA A 301 -24.67 -37.00 4.93
CA ALA A 301 -25.12 -38.38 4.98
C ALA A 301 -24.28 -39.22 5.97
N ASP A 302 -22.96 -39.01 6.01
CA ASP A 302 -22.02 -39.78 6.83
C ASP A 302 -22.04 -39.35 8.31
N ASN A 303 -22.30 -38.07 8.62
CA ASN A 303 -22.38 -37.58 10.00
C ASN A 303 -23.48 -38.28 10.81
N LYS A 304 -24.60 -38.67 10.18
CA LYS A 304 -25.64 -39.47 10.85
C LYS A 304 -25.19 -40.89 11.19
N PHE A 305 -24.33 -41.48 10.36
CA PHE A 305 -23.77 -42.82 10.62
C PHE A 305 -22.79 -42.82 11.79
N GLN A 306 -21.97 -41.77 11.94
CA GLN A 306 -21.01 -41.66 13.05
C GLN A 306 -21.71 -41.41 14.39
N GLU A 307 -22.77 -40.59 14.43
CA GLU A 307 -23.55 -40.36 15.65
C GLU A 307 -24.32 -41.61 16.11
N GLU A 308 -24.87 -42.40 15.18
CA GLU A 308 -25.56 -43.66 15.49
C GLU A 308 -24.58 -44.76 15.96
N VAL A 309 -23.41 -44.88 15.33
CA VAL A 309 -22.36 -45.84 15.74
C VAL A 309 -21.74 -45.47 17.09
N GLN A 310 -21.55 -44.17 17.38
CA GLN A 310 -21.06 -43.73 18.68
C GLN A 310 -22.08 -43.99 19.79
N GLN A 311 -23.38 -43.72 19.54
CA GLN A 311 -24.44 -44.06 20.50
C GLN A 311 -24.57 -45.56 20.74
N GLU A 312 -24.45 -46.41 19.70
CA GLU A 312 -24.47 -47.87 19.88
C GLU A 312 -23.24 -48.36 20.68
N ASN A 313 -22.05 -47.82 20.42
CA ASN A 313 -20.83 -48.20 21.15
C ASN A 313 -20.90 -47.76 22.64
N ASP A 314 -21.35 -46.54 22.92
CA ASP A 314 -21.51 -46.03 24.28
C ASP A 314 -22.58 -46.84 25.06
N THR A 315 -23.65 -47.29 24.38
CA THR A 315 -24.69 -48.13 24.99
C THR A 315 -24.18 -49.55 25.30
N ILE A 316 -23.27 -50.10 24.48
CA ILE A 316 -22.66 -51.41 24.70
C ILE A 316 -21.68 -51.35 25.89
N GLU A 317 -20.86 -50.29 25.99
CA GLU A 317 -19.96 -50.10 27.13
C GLU A 317 -20.71 -49.94 28.47
N ASP A 318 -21.86 -49.25 28.48
CA ASP A 318 -22.72 -49.13 29.67
C ASP A 318 -23.42 -50.45 30.06
N MET A 319 -23.56 -51.41 29.14
CA MET A 319 -24.12 -52.75 29.41
C MET A 319 -23.07 -53.76 29.89
N GLU A 320 -21.78 -53.46 29.74
CA GLU A 320 -20.65 -54.32 30.15
C GLU A 320 -20.00 -53.91 31.50
N MET A 321 -20.45 -52.82 32.14
CA MET A 321 -20.09 -52.40 33.51
C MET A 321 -21.08 -52.86 34.59
#